data_AF-A0A815U653-F1
#
_entry.id   AF-A0A815U653-F1
#
_cell.length_a   1.000
_cell.length_b   1.000
_cell.length_c   1.000
_cell.angle_alpha   90.00
_cell.angle_beta   90.00
_cell.angle_gamma   90.00
#
_symmetry.space_group_name_H-M   'P 1'
#
loop_
_entity.id
_entity.type
_entity.pdbx_description
1 polymer ?
#
loop_
_entity_poly.entity_id
_entity_poly.type
_entity_poly.pdbx_seq_one_letter_code
_entity_poly.pdbx_strand_id
1 'polypeptide(L)'
;MHSTIARFLLCGYWANIVYIIGMIGYLIIDTISYMHISFNSTISSIIYMILAIVFVIDAILYTMDWYMYAVKLRKYQDQPIHYRSEFVACIFQNLGSIFYLIGAILAFEKIQVVEKKVLFNLFGIISLLLESILTLLGWIIVFRRRSSKTSKNSCNFQNVYIWAHALNIIGNLIYLCATILAYYFYRTEKIINSSHVLLLQICGDFVYLFDAYIYHECWEQDKQELYTITENQSLNKFYLEKTDHQNKSNENR
;
A
#
# COMPACT_ATOMS: atom_id res chain seq x y z
N MET A 1 19.16 -1.23 -19.18
CA MET A 1 18.68 -1.57 -17.83
C MET A 1 18.46 -0.35 -16.94
N HIS A 2 19.35 0.66 -16.90
CA HIS A 2 19.15 1.84 -16.04
C HIS A 2 17.86 2.64 -16.30
N SER A 3 17.45 2.80 -17.56
CA SER A 3 16.18 3.48 -17.91
C SER A 3 14.95 2.78 -17.35
N THR A 4 14.98 1.45 -17.23
CA THR A 4 13.85 0.68 -16.71
C THR A 4 13.81 0.79 -15.18
N ILE A 5 14.96 0.72 -14.50
CA ILE A 5 15.07 0.85 -13.03
C ILE A 5 14.57 2.22 -12.53
N ALA A 6 14.96 3.31 -13.19
CA ALA A 6 14.51 4.65 -12.84
C ALA A 6 12.98 4.82 -13.00
N ARG A 7 12.38 4.16 -13.99
CA ARG A 7 10.92 4.17 -14.18
C ARG A 7 10.18 3.37 -13.08
N PHE A 8 10.82 2.41 -12.43
CA PHE A 8 10.19 1.58 -11.38
C PHE A 8 10.07 2.31 -10.06
N LEU A 9 11.18 2.93 -9.65
CA LEU A 9 11.19 3.80 -8.47
C LEU A 9 10.10 4.87 -8.60
N LEU A 10 9.90 5.39 -9.80
CA LEU A 10 8.84 6.35 -10.06
C LEU A 10 7.43 5.80 -9.74
N CYS A 11 7.11 4.56 -10.12
CA CYS A 11 5.78 3.98 -9.87
C CYS A 11 5.48 3.77 -8.38
N GLY A 12 6.39 3.11 -7.63
CA GLY A 12 6.20 2.91 -6.19
C GLY A 12 6.17 4.22 -5.40
N TYR A 13 6.99 5.20 -5.78
CA TYR A 13 6.94 6.55 -5.23
C TYR A 13 5.58 7.22 -5.43
N TRP A 14 5.09 7.22 -6.68
CA TRP A 14 3.82 7.85 -6.99
C TRP A 14 2.65 7.12 -6.33
N ALA A 15 2.69 5.79 -6.21
CA ALA A 15 1.70 5.03 -5.46
C ALA A 15 1.58 5.57 -4.02
N ASN A 16 2.70 5.61 -3.29
CA ASN A 16 2.74 6.13 -1.92
C ASN A 16 2.28 7.60 -1.82
N ILE A 17 2.70 8.48 -2.73
CA ILE A 17 2.26 9.88 -2.73
C ILE A 17 0.75 9.99 -2.97
N VAL A 18 0.23 9.25 -3.94
CA VAL A 18 -1.20 9.20 -4.28
C VAL A 18 -2.00 8.66 -3.09
N TYR A 19 -1.49 7.64 -2.40
CA TYR A 19 -2.07 7.08 -1.20
C TYR A 19 -2.11 8.09 -0.04
N ILE A 20 -0.99 8.78 0.26
CA ILE A 20 -0.93 9.83 1.29
C ILE A 20 -1.94 10.95 1.02
N ILE A 21 -2.01 11.43 -0.23
CA ILE A 21 -2.96 12.47 -0.63
C ILE A 21 -4.40 11.97 -0.44
N GLY A 22 -4.67 10.71 -0.82
CA GLY A 22 -5.95 10.06 -0.59
C GLY A 22 -6.34 10.04 0.89
N MET A 23 -5.42 9.60 1.76
CA MET A 23 -5.66 9.51 3.19
C MET A 23 -5.88 10.88 3.86
N ILE A 24 -5.12 11.90 3.47
CA ILE A 24 -5.36 13.28 3.92
C ILE A 24 -6.76 13.74 3.49
N GLY A 25 -7.15 13.43 2.25
CA GLY A 25 -8.48 13.73 1.73
C GLY A 25 -9.60 13.11 2.56
N TYR A 26 -9.48 11.81 2.88
CA TYR A 26 -10.43 11.09 3.75
C TYR A 26 -10.48 11.70 5.15
N LEU A 27 -9.32 11.90 5.77
CA LEU A 27 -9.24 12.48 7.11
C LEU A 27 -9.92 13.85 7.20
N ILE A 28 -9.70 14.71 6.19
CA ILE A 28 -10.33 16.04 6.14
C ILE A 28 -11.84 15.91 6.00
N ILE A 29 -12.35 15.12 5.05
CA ILE A 29 -13.79 15.03 4.79
C ILE A 29 -14.54 14.37 5.95
N ASP A 30 -13.95 13.35 6.58
CA ASP A 30 -14.53 12.67 7.75
C ASP A 30 -14.54 13.59 8.97
N THR A 31 -13.45 14.33 9.20
CA THR A 31 -13.38 15.33 10.28
C THR A 31 -14.38 16.45 10.08
N ILE A 32 -14.51 16.98 8.86
CA ILE A 32 -15.52 18.02 8.55
C ILE A 32 -16.93 17.47 8.76
N SER A 33 -17.21 16.25 8.30
CA SER A 33 -18.51 15.60 8.47
C SER A 33 -18.83 15.35 9.95
N TYR A 34 -17.81 15.12 10.78
CA TYR A 34 -17.95 14.95 12.23
C TYR A 34 -18.27 16.26 12.93
N MET A 35 -17.55 17.33 12.58
CA MET A 35 -17.76 18.66 13.14
C MET A 35 -19.05 19.33 12.64
N HIS A 36 -19.46 19.00 11.42
CA HIS A 36 -20.59 19.59 10.72
C HIS A 36 -21.47 18.49 10.12
N ILE A 37 -22.32 17.90 10.95
CA ILE A 37 -23.24 16.81 10.54
C ILE A 37 -24.17 17.23 9.37
N SER A 38 -24.42 18.53 9.19
CA SER A 38 -25.20 19.10 8.09
C SER A 38 -24.40 19.41 6.81
N PHE A 39 -23.11 19.04 6.75
CA PHE A 39 -22.28 19.24 5.57
C PHE A 39 -22.91 18.51 4.37
N ASN A 40 -22.92 19.19 3.21
CA ASN A 40 -23.69 18.78 2.04
C ASN A 40 -23.32 17.35 1.60
N SER A 41 -24.23 16.40 1.82
CA SER A 41 -24.04 14.98 1.55
C SER A 41 -23.68 14.68 0.09
N THR A 42 -24.06 15.55 -0.85
CA THR A 42 -23.70 15.41 -2.27
C THR A 42 -22.22 15.72 -2.50
N ILE A 43 -21.68 16.77 -1.87
CA ILE A 43 -20.27 17.15 -2.00
C ILE A 43 -19.39 16.08 -1.38
N SER A 44 -19.71 15.60 -0.16
CA SER A 44 -18.97 14.50 0.45
C SER A 44 -18.97 13.24 -0.42
N SER A 45 -20.11 12.88 -1.00
CA SER A 45 -20.22 11.70 -1.87
C SER A 45 -19.34 11.81 -3.12
N ILE A 46 -19.24 13.00 -3.73
CA ILE A 46 -18.33 13.23 -4.87
C ILE A 46 -16.87 13.08 -4.43
N ILE A 47 -16.51 13.66 -3.29
CA ILE A 47 -15.15 13.57 -2.74
C ILE A 47 -14.80 12.11 -2.47
N TYR A 48 -15.66 11.34 -1.80
CA TYR A 48 -15.44 9.92 -1.55
C TYR A 48 -15.31 9.10 -2.84
N MET A 49 -16.05 9.43 -3.89
CA MET A 49 -15.91 8.77 -5.19
C MET A 49 -14.54 9.05 -5.82
N ILE A 50 -14.09 10.30 -5.81
CA ILE A 50 -12.75 10.68 -6.31
C ILE A 50 -11.66 9.94 -5.52
N LEU A 51 -11.79 9.92 -4.19
CA LEU A 51 -10.84 9.22 -3.33
C LEU A 51 -10.85 7.70 -3.58
N ALA A 52 -12.00 7.08 -3.78
CA ALA A 52 -12.06 5.66 -4.14
C ALA A 52 -11.38 5.35 -5.49
N ILE A 53 -11.48 6.25 -6.48
CA ILE A 53 -10.74 6.13 -7.75
C ILE A 53 -9.23 6.22 -7.50
N VAL A 54 -8.80 7.12 -6.64
CA VAL A 54 -7.40 7.27 -6.22
C VAL A 54 -6.86 5.95 -5.64
N PHE A 55 -7.63 5.27 -4.79
CA PHE A 55 -7.27 3.95 -4.25
C PHE A 55 -7.19 2.83 -5.29
N VAL A 56 -8.03 2.87 -6.33
CA VAL A 56 -7.93 1.92 -7.45
C VAL A 56 -6.65 2.17 -8.24
N ILE A 57 -6.31 3.43 -8.51
CA ILE A 57 -5.07 3.78 -9.20
C ILE A 57 -3.86 3.33 -8.37
N ASP A 58 -3.87 3.57 -7.07
CA ASP A 58 -2.84 3.11 -6.14
C ASP A 58 -2.65 1.58 -6.19
N ALA A 59 -3.72 0.80 -6.07
CA ALA A 59 -3.66 -0.66 -6.15
C ALA A 59 -3.08 -1.17 -7.49
N ILE A 60 -3.42 -0.49 -8.60
CA ILE A 60 -2.85 -0.80 -9.92
C ILE A 60 -1.36 -0.48 -9.94
N LEU A 61 -0.93 0.69 -9.44
CA LEU A 61 0.48 1.09 -9.39
C LEU A 61 1.29 0.13 -8.50
N TYR A 62 0.74 -0.28 -7.36
CA TYR A 62 1.34 -1.26 -6.48
C TYR A 62 1.52 -2.62 -7.19
N THR A 63 0.50 -3.08 -7.91
CA THR A 63 0.58 -4.34 -8.67
C THR A 63 1.59 -4.27 -9.79
N MET A 64 1.68 -3.11 -10.47
CA MET A 64 2.72 -2.86 -11.47
C MET A 64 4.11 -2.88 -10.85
N ASP A 65 4.29 -2.23 -9.70
CA ASP A 65 5.56 -2.23 -8.97
C ASP A 65 5.97 -3.66 -8.59
N TRP A 66 5.06 -4.43 -7.98
CA TRP A 66 5.26 -5.84 -7.68
C TRP A 66 5.63 -6.66 -8.93
N TYR A 67 4.88 -6.56 -10.01
CA TYR A 67 5.14 -7.34 -11.22
C TYR A 67 6.53 -7.04 -11.77
N MET A 68 6.89 -5.76 -11.83
CA MET A 68 8.17 -5.33 -12.36
C MET A 68 9.33 -5.75 -11.45
N TYR A 69 9.14 -5.66 -10.14
CA TYR A 69 10.14 -6.02 -9.16
C TYR A 69 10.32 -7.54 -9.01
N ALA A 70 9.24 -8.27 -8.78
CA ALA A 70 9.23 -9.72 -8.57
C ALA A 70 9.54 -10.50 -9.86
N VAL A 71 8.92 -10.13 -11.00
CA VAL A 71 9.02 -10.93 -12.24
C VAL A 71 10.24 -10.53 -13.08
N LYS A 72 10.56 -9.23 -13.21
CA LYS A 72 11.65 -8.77 -14.10
C LYS A 72 13.00 -8.67 -13.41
N LEU A 73 13.05 -8.15 -12.19
CA LEU A 73 14.31 -7.88 -11.48
C LEU A 73 14.79 -9.08 -10.66
N ARG A 74 13.88 -9.74 -9.93
CA ARG A 74 14.24 -10.83 -9.02
C ARG A 74 14.01 -12.24 -9.58
N LYS A 75 14.12 -12.39 -10.90
CA LYS A 75 13.97 -13.64 -11.67
C LYS A 75 14.81 -14.84 -11.16
N TYR A 76 15.79 -14.62 -10.27
CA TYR A 76 16.75 -15.63 -9.81
C TYR A 76 16.97 -15.70 -8.28
N GLN A 77 16.11 -15.13 -7.43
CA GLN A 77 16.28 -15.20 -5.96
C GLN A 77 15.48 -16.34 -5.30
N ASP A 78 16.12 -17.06 -4.36
CA ASP A 78 15.63 -18.24 -3.61
C ASP A 78 14.46 -17.99 -2.63
N GLN A 79 13.57 -17.02 -2.89
CA GLN A 79 12.48 -16.64 -1.98
C GLN A 79 11.08 -16.84 -2.58
N PRO A 80 10.74 -18.03 -3.14
CA PRO A 80 9.50 -18.24 -3.88
C PRO A 80 8.22 -18.03 -3.07
N ILE A 81 8.27 -18.20 -1.74
CA ILE A 81 7.08 -18.11 -0.87
C ILE A 81 6.61 -16.65 -0.72
N HIS A 82 7.54 -15.72 -0.51
CA HIS A 82 7.24 -14.31 -0.31
C HIS A 82 6.62 -13.68 -1.57
N TYR A 83 7.18 -13.98 -2.75
CA TYR A 83 6.60 -13.51 -4.01
C TYR A 83 5.20 -14.02 -4.25
N ARG A 84 4.93 -15.29 -3.89
CA ARG A 84 3.60 -15.87 -4.03
C ARG A 84 2.60 -15.23 -3.07
N SER A 85 3.00 -14.95 -1.82
CA SER A 85 2.12 -14.25 -0.88
C SER A 85 1.84 -12.83 -1.32
N GLU A 86 2.84 -12.08 -1.80
CA GLU A 86 2.66 -10.71 -2.30
C GLU A 86 1.79 -10.66 -3.56
N PHE A 87 1.94 -11.62 -4.47
CA PHE A 87 1.07 -11.69 -5.64
C PHE A 87 -0.39 -11.84 -5.26
N VAL A 88 -0.67 -12.77 -4.33
CA VAL A 88 -2.03 -13.00 -3.84
C VAL A 88 -2.53 -11.77 -3.09
N ALA A 89 -1.67 -11.10 -2.32
CA ALA A 89 -1.99 -9.83 -1.67
C ALA A 89 -2.36 -8.74 -2.69
N CYS A 90 -1.62 -8.59 -3.79
CA CYS A 90 -1.97 -7.65 -4.87
C CYS A 90 -3.38 -7.93 -5.44
N ILE A 91 -3.74 -9.19 -5.65
CA ILE A 91 -5.09 -9.56 -6.12
C ILE A 91 -6.14 -9.07 -5.13
N PHE A 92 -5.94 -9.33 -3.83
CA PHE A 92 -6.85 -8.88 -2.79
C PHE A 92 -6.90 -7.36 -2.66
N GLN A 93 -5.78 -6.65 -2.84
CA GLN A 93 -5.75 -5.18 -2.86
C GLN A 93 -6.62 -4.61 -3.98
N ASN A 94 -6.46 -5.13 -5.20
CA ASN A 94 -7.28 -4.70 -6.34
C ASN A 94 -8.77 -4.99 -6.11
N LEU A 95 -9.09 -6.20 -5.62
CA LEU A 95 -10.48 -6.55 -5.28
C LEU A 95 -11.05 -5.61 -4.23
N GLY A 96 -10.27 -5.33 -3.18
CA GLY A 96 -10.62 -4.41 -2.11
C GLY A 96 -10.97 -3.02 -2.63
N SER A 97 -10.05 -2.41 -3.41
CA SER A 97 -10.24 -1.09 -3.99
C SER A 97 -11.43 -1.03 -4.96
N ILE A 98 -11.65 -2.07 -5.78
CA ILE A 98 -12.79 -2.14 -6.69
C ILE A 98 -14.12 -2.22 -5.91
N PHE A 99 -14.20 -3.04 -4.86
CA PHE A 99 -15.40 -3.12 -4.04
C PHE A 99 -15.70 -1.81 -3.32
N TYR A 100 -14.67 -1.12 -2.82
CA TYR A 100 -14.82 0.23 -2.28
C TYR A 100 -15.33 1.23 -3.30
N LEU A 101 -14.81 1.20 -4.54
CA LEU A 101 -15.30 2.06 -5.62
C LEU A 101 -16.78 1.78 -5.93
N ILE A 102 -17.18 0.51 -6.01
CA ILE A 102 -18.59 0.15 -6.18
C ILE A 102 -19.44 0.68 -5.02
N GLY A 103 -18.96 0.54 -3.78
CA GLY A 103 -19.61 1.11 -2.59
C GLY A 103 -19.80 2.62 -2.68
N ALA A 104 -18.78 3.35 -3.14
CA ALA A 104 -18.81 4.80 -3.34
C ALA A 104 -19.79 5.22 -4.45
N ILE A 105 -19.82 4.50 -5.58
CA ILE A 105 -20.78 4.74 -6.67
C ILE A 105 -22.21 4.54 -6.17
N LEU A 106 -22.48 3.44 -5.46
CA LEU A 106 -23.80 3.19 -4.88
C LEU A 106 -24.21 4.26 -3.87
N ALA A 107 -23.25 4.80 -3.11
CA ALA A 107 -23.48 5.92 -2.20
C ALA A 107 -23.89 7.18 -2.97
N PHE A 108 -23.17 7.51 -4.04
CA PHE A 108 -23.41 8.67 -4.90
C PHE A 108 -24.77 8.62 -5.63
N GLU A 109 -25.13 7.48 -6.20
CA GLU A 109 -26.40 7.32 -6.94
C GLU A 109 -27.65 7.38 -6.05
N LYS A 110 -27.49 7.56 -4.73
CA LYS A 110 -28.58 7.55 -3.74
C LYS A 110 -29.48 6.32 -3.85
N ILE A 111 -28.95 5.21 -4.39
CA ILE A 111 -29.65 3.93 -4.42
C ILE A 111 -29.99 3.57 -2.97
N GLN A 112 -31.28 3.42 -2.67
CA GLN A 112 -31.78 3.28 -1.30
C GLN A 112 -31.44 1.94 -0.64
N VAL A 113 -30.71 1.05 -1.32
CA VAL A 113 -30.34 -0.25 -0.78
C VAL A 113 -29.07 -0.11 0.08
N VAL A 114 -29.24 0.42 1.29
CA VAL A 114 -28.15 0.59 2.29
C VAL A 114 -27.41 -0.72 2.52
N GLU A 115 -28.12 -1.85 2.50
CA GLU A 115 -27.58 -3.20 2.65
C GLU A 115 -26.50 -3.50 1.59
N LYS A 116 -26.69 -3.07 0.33
CA LYS A 116 -25.69 -3.27 -0.73
C LYS A 116 -24.45 -2.42 -0.49
N LYS A 117 -24.61 -1.17 -0.05
CA LYS A 117 -23.46 -0.27 0.26
C LYS A 117 -22.58 -0.87 1.35
N VAL A 118 -23.21 -1.30 2.44
CA VAL A 118 -22.54 -1.95 3.56
C VAL A 118 -21.87 -3.25 3.12
N LEU A 119 -22.55 -4.07 2.31
CA LEU A 119 -22.01 -5.32 1.82
C LEU A 119 -20.73 -5.13 0.98
N PHE A 120 -20.74 -4.18 0.05
CA PHE A 120 -19.56 -3.89 -0.78
C PHE A 120 -18.41 -3.30 0.04
N ASN A 121 -18.69 -2.40 0.99
CA ASN A 121 -17.66 -1.92 1.92
C ASN A 121 -17.08 -3.08 2.75
N LEU A 122 -17.91 -4.00 3.24
CA LEU A 122 -17.47 -5.16 4.00
C LEU A 122 -16.58 -6.08 3.17
N PHE A 123 -16.95 -6.37 1.91
CA PHE A 123 -16.09 -7.13 1.00
C PHE A 123 -14.78 -6.41 0.68
N GLY A 124 -14.82 -5.08 0.55
CA GLY A 124 -13.64 -4.23 0.40
C GLY A 124 -12.67 -4.43 1.57
N ILE A 125 -13.15 -4.22 2.79
CA ILE A 125 -12.36 -4.34 4.04
C ILE A 125 -11.82 -5.74 4.23
N ILE A 126 -12.63 -6.78 4.02
CA ILE A 126 -12.16 -8.17 4.16
C ILE A 126 -11.04 -8.46 3.16
N SER A 127 -11.16 -7.96 1.93
CA SER A 127 -10.11 -8.14 0.92
C SER A 127 -8.82 -7.43 1.32
N LEU A 128 -8.89 -6.17 1.75
CA LEU A 128 -7.72 -5.43 2.24
C LEU A 128 -7.10 -6.06 3.49
N LEU A 129 -7.91 -6.58 4.42
CA LEU A 129 -7.41 -7.30 5.60
C LEU A 129 -6.65 -8.58 5.20
N LEU A 130 -7.16 -9.33 4.22
CA LEU A 130 -6.48 -10.52 3.70
C LEU A 130 -5.17 -10.17 3.00
N GLU A 131 -5.14 -9.08 2.22
CA GLU A 131 -3.91 -8.52 1.66
C GLU A 131 -2.88 -8.31 2.78
N SER A 132 -3.20 -7.51 3.79
CA SER A 132 -2.21 -7.09 4.79
C SER A 132 -1.72 -8.26 5.65
N ILE A 133 -2.59 -9.22 5.96
CA ILE A 133 -2.22 -10.46 6.65
C ILE A 133 -1.24 -11.28 5.80
N LEU A 134 -1.52 -11.46 4.50
CA LEU A 134 -0.66 -12.23 3.62
C LEU A 134 0.70 -11.57 3.44
N THR A 135 0.74 -10.25 3.30
CA THR A 135 1.99 -9.51 3.13
C THR A 135 2.82 -9.57 4.42
N LEU A 136 2.20 -9.37 5.60
CA LEU A 136 2.87 -9.55 6.90
C LEU A 136 3.44 -10.97 7.07
N LEU A 137 2.65 -12.00 6.76
CA LEU A 137 3.10 -13.39 6.86
C LEU A 137 4.29 -13.67 5.93
N GLY A 138 4.24 -13.14 4.70
CA GLY A 138 5.35 -13.20 3.75
C GLY A 138 6.63 -12.63 4.37
N TRP A 139 6.55 -11.43 4.95
CA TRP A 139 7.68 -10.77 5.60
C TRP A 139 8.20 -11.52 6.84
N ILE A 140 7.33 -12.04 7.70
CA ILE A 140 7.72 -12.83 8.88
C ILE A 140 8.50 -14.09 8.45
N ILE A 141 8.07 -14.77 7.39
CA ILE A 141 8.75 -15.95 6.86
C ILE A 141 10.15 -15.60 6.32
N VAL A 142 10.27 -14.49 5.58
CA VAL A 142 11.55 -13.99 5.07
C VAL A 142 12.49 -13.64 6.23
N PHE A 143 11.97 -12.95 7.25
CA PHE A 143 12.72 -12.55 8.44
C PHE A 143 13.31 -13.75 9.17
N ARG A 144 12.48 -14.78 9.44
CA ARG A 144 12.95 -16.01 10.10
C ARG A 144 14.08 -16.71 9.35
N ARG A 145 14.12 -16.61 8.01
CA ARG A 145 15.20 -17.20 7.20
C ARG A 145 16.48 -16.35 7.20
N ARG A 146 16.37 -15.02 7.17
CA ARG A 146 17.53 -14.10 7.06
C ARG A 146 18.27 -13.87 8.38
N SER A 147 17.62 -14.06 9.53
CA SER A 147 18.21 -13.87 10.87
C SER A 147 19.54 -14.63 11.10
N SER A 148 19.85 -15.65 10.29
CA SER A 148 21.10 -16.40 10.40
C SER A 148 22.35 -15.81 9.72
N LYS A 149 22.24 -14.76 8.87
CA LYS A 149 23.36 -14.38 7.96
C LYS A 149 23.72 -12.90 7.81
N THR A 150 23.01 -11.95 8.43
CA THR A 150 23.16 -10.52 8.07
C THR A 150 23.69 -9.60 9.19
N SER A 151 24.45 -8.59 8.76
CA SER A 151 24.99 -7.45 9.53
C SER A 151 23.92 -6.67 10.33
N LYS A 152 24.32 -6.13 11.49
CA LYS A 152 23.49 -5.42 12.48
C LYS A 152 22.58 -4.31 11.90
N ASN A 153 23.00 -3.64 10.83
CA ASN A 153 22.25 -2.52 10.26
C ASN A 153 21.03 -2.96 9.41
N SER A 154 21.03 -4.18 8.85
CA SER A 154 19.89 -4.70 8.06
C SER A 154 18.69 -5.07 8.95
N CYS A 155 18.90 -5.26 10.25
CA CYS A 155 17.88 -5.69 11.20
C CYS A 155 16.86 -4.57 11.52
N ASN A 156 17.30 -3.32 11.60
CA ASN A 156 16.42 -2.21 11.96
C ASN A 156 15.37 -1.93 10.87
N PHE A 157 15.75 -2.04 9.61
CA PHE A 157 14.87 -1.72 8.48
C PHE A 157 13.74 -2.74 8.28
N GLN A 158 14.05 -4.02 8.45
CA GLN A 158 13.04 -5.08 8.33
C GLN A 158 11.93 -4.95 9.39
N ASN A 159 12.27 -4.44 10.57
CA ASN A 159 11.28 -4.18 11.61
C ASN A 159 10.30 -3.07 11.20
N VAL A 160 10.76 -2.06 10.46
CA VAL A 160 9.89 -0.96 9.99
C VAL A 160 8.82 -1.48 9.03
N TYR A 161 9.17 -2.36 8.08
CA TYR A 161 8.19 -3.01 7.20
C TYR A 161 7.16 -3.84 7.96
N ILE A 162 7.59 -4.60 8.97
CA ILE A 162 6.67 -5.38 9.81
C ILE A 162 5.68 -4.45 10.53
N TRP A 163 6.15 -3.32 11.05
CA TRP A 163 5.31 -2.34 11.70
C TRP A 163 4.31 -1.69 10.74
N ALA A 164 4.74 -1.35 9.52
CA ALA A 164 3.85 -0.80 8.50
C ALA A 164 2.68 -1.77 8.20
N HIS A 165 3.00 -3.04 7.89
CA HIS A 165 1.97 -4.07 7.70
C HIS A 165 1.08 -4.29 8.93
N ALA A 166 1.64 -4.23 10.14
CA ALA A 166 0.86 -4.34 11.36
C ALA A 166 -0.11 -3.17 11.54
N LEU A 167 0.31 -1.95 11.20
CA LEU A 167 -0.55 -0.76 11.21
C LEU A 167 -1.66 -0.87 10.16
N ASN A 168 -1.36 -1.36 8.96
CA ASN A 168 -2.36 -1.62 7.93
C ASN A 168 -3.44 -2.63 8.41
N ILE A 169 -3.04 -3.71 9.11
CA ILE A 169 -3.98 -4.64 9.75
C ILE A 169 -4.84 -3.93 10.81
N ILE A 170 -4.22 -3.11 11.68
CA ILE A 170 -4.94 -2.37 12.71
C ILE A 170 -5.96 -1.40 12.08
N GLY A 171 -5.56 -0.67 11.04
CA GLY A 171 -6.44 0.21 10.27
C GLY A 171 -7.64 -0.55 9.72
N ASN A 172 -7.40 -1.66 9.01
CA ASN A 172 -8.46 -2.52 8.47
C ASN A 172 -9.43 -3.03 9.55
N LEU A 173 -8.92 -3.43 10.73
CA LEU A 173 -9.75 -3.88 11.85
C LEU A 173 -10.62 -2.73 12.42
N ILE A 174 -10.09 -1.50 12.47
CA ILE A 174 -10.86 -0.32 12.87
C ILE A 174 -12.00 -0.06 11.88
N TYR A 175 -11.75 -0.11 10.56
CA TYR A 175 -12.82 0.06 9.56
C TYR A 175 -13.83 -1.08 9.58
N LEU A 176 -13.39 -2.31 9.84
CA LEU A 176 -14.27 -3.46 9.99
C LEU A 176 -15.24 -3.22 11.17
N CYS A 177 -14.70 -2.82 12.32
CA CYS A 177 -15.49 -2.46 13.49
C CYS A 177 -16.45 -1.30 13.18
N ALA A 178 -15.99 -0.24 12.52
CA ALA A 178 -16.82 0.90 12.14
C ALA A 178 -17.98 0.47 11.20
N THR A 179 -17.70 -0.40 10.23
CA THR A 179 -18.70 -0.90 9.27
C THR A 179 -19.74 -1.80 9.92
N ILE A 180 -19.31 -2.71 10.79
CA ILE A 180 -20.23 -3.57 11.57
C ILE A 180 -21.12 -2.71 12.47
N LEU A 181 -20.53 -1.71 13.14
CA LEU A 181 -21.26 -0.80 14.02
C LEU A 181 -22.25 0.07 13.24
N ALA A 182 -21.86 0.57 12.06
CA ALA A 182 -22.73 1.32 11.15
C ALA A 182 -23.94 0.48 10.72
N TYR A 183 -23.70 -0.78 10.34
CA TYR A 183 -24.77 -1.71 9.98
C TYR A 183 -25.71 -2.00 11.15
N TYR A 184 -25.15 -2.21 12.34
CA TYR A 184 -25.93 -2.45 13.56
C TYR A 184 -26.83 -1.25 13.90
N PHE A 185 -26.31 -0.02 13.85
CA PHE A 185 -27.11 1.17 14.11
C PHE A 185 -28.16 1.42 13.03
N TYR A 186 -27.84 1.18 11.76
CA TYR A 186 -28.82 1.20 10.68
C TYR A 186 -29.97 0.22 10.95
N ARG A 187 -29.66 -1.02 11.33
CA ARG A 187 -30.68 -2.06 11.56
C ARG A 187 -31.55 -1.82 12.79
N THR A 188 -31.01 -1.15 13.81
CA THR A 188 -31.71 -0.90 15.08
C THR A 188 -32.44 0.46 15.13
N GLU A 189 -32.45 1.22 14.02
CA GLU A 189 -33.04 2.56 13.92
C GLU A 189 -32.54 3.56 14.99
N LYS A 190 -31.40 3.28 15.61
CA LYS A 190 -30.80 4.17 16.62
C LYS A 190 -30.05 5.29 15.90
N ILE A 191 -30.78 6.37 15.59
CA ILE A 191 -30.28 7.59 14.93
C ILE A 191 -29.13 8.27 15.70
N ILE A 192 -28.98 8.01 17.00
CA ILE A 192 -28.21 8.87 17.92
C ILE A 192 -26.68 8.60 17.95
N ASN A 193 -26.17 7.52 17.34
CA ASN A 193 -24.76 7.14 17.51
C ASN A 193 -23.87 7.18 16.24
N SER A 194 -24.29 7.88 15.18
CA SER A 194 -23.48 8.01 13.96
C SER A 194 -22.10 8.65 14.20
N SER A 195 -21.98 9.53 15.20
CA SER A 195 -20.72 10.19 15.57
C SER A 195 -19.65 9.20 16.04
N HIS A 196 -20.02 8.08 16.69
CA HIS A 196 -19.05 7.07 17.11
C HIS A 196 -18.49 6.27 15.93
N VAL A 197 -19.32 5.98 14.93
CA VAL A 197 -18.89 5.32 13.69
C VAL A 197 -17.89 6.22 12.97
N LEU A 198 -18.22 7.51 12.84
CA LEU A 198 -17.36 8.47 12.16
C LEU A 198 -16.05 8.72 12.91
N LEU A 199 -16.08 8.76 14.24
CA LEU A 199 -14.86 8.84 15.05
C LEU A 199 -13.95 7.62 14.83
N LEU A 200 -14.51 6.41 14.74
CA LEU A 200 -13.73 5.22 14.40
C LEU A 200 -13.14 5.31 13.00
N GLN A 201 -13.87 5.83 12.01
CA GLN A 201 -13.35 6.04 10.66
C GLN A 201 -12.17 7.01 10.67
N ILE A 202 -12.28 8.15 11.37
CA ILE A 202 -11.18 9.12 11.56
C ILE A 202 -9.96 8.45 12.21
N CYS A 203 -10.17 7.60 13.22
CA CYS A 203 -9.07 6.85 13.83
C CYS A 203 -8.41 5.90 12.82
N GLY A 204 -9.20 5.23 11.98
CA GLY A 204 -8.70 4.38 10.90
C GLY A 204 -7.90 5.19 9.88
N ASP A 205 -8.39 6.36 9.46
CA ASP A 205 -7.71 7.25 8.52
C ASP A 205 -6.34 7.66 9.05
N PHE A 206 -6.27 8.01 10.34
CA PHE A 206 -5.03 8.39 10.99
C PHE A 206 -4.00 7.25 11.02
N VAL A 207 -4.45 6.03 11.33
CA VAL A 207 -3.58 4.84 11.30
C VAL A 207 -3.04 4.60 9.90
N TYR A 208 -3.88 4.70 8.86
CA TYR A 208 -3.44 4.55 7.48
C TYR A 208 -2.52 5.66 6.99
N LEU A 209 -2.75 6.90 7.42
CA LEU A 209 -1.84 7.99 7.09
C LEU A 209 -0.45 7.77 7.71
N PHE A 210 -0.41 7.26 8.94
CA PHE A 210 0.85 6.93 9.61
C PHE A 210 1.56 5.74 8.94
N ASP A 211 0.81 4.71 8.56
CA ASP A 211 1.31 3.58 7.75
C ASP A 211 1.90 4.06 6.41
N ALA A 212 1.16 4.90 5.67
CA ALA A 212 1.59 5.50 4.42
C ALA A 212 2.92 6.26 4.55
N TYR A 213 3.05 7.02 5.64
CA TYR A 213 4.27 7.77 5.93
C TYR A 213 5.45 6.83 6.20
N ILE A 214 5.25 5.77 7.00
CA ILE A 214 6.28 4.77 7.25
C ILE A 214 6.71 4.08 5.95
N TYR A 215 5.76 3.73 5.09
CA TYR A 215 6.05 3.17 3.77
C TYR A 215 6.86 4.10 2.89
N HIS A 216 6.56 5.40 2.94
CA HIS A 216 7.31 6.40 2.18
C HIS A 216 8.78 6.45 2.62
N GLU A 217 9.04 6.46 3.92
CA GLU A 217 10.39 6.41 4.48
C GLU A 217 11.13 5.12 4.10
N CYS A 218 10.44 3.98 4.17
CA CYS A 218 10.98 2.70 3.70
C CYS A 218 11.39 2.76 2.23
N TRP A 219 10.52 3.36 1.42
CA TRP A 219 10.73 3.45 -0.02
C TRP A 219 11.92 4.36 -0.38
N GLU A 220 12.06 5.53 0.27
CA GLU A 220 13.22 6.42 0.05
C GLU A 220 14.54 5.75 0.43
N GLN A 221 14.54 4.87 1.43
CA GLN A 221 15.72 4.10 1.81
C GLN A 221 16.06 3.01 0.78
N ASP A 222 15.08 2.23 0.34
CA ASP A 222 15.28 1.21 -0.71
C ASP A 222 15.79 1.83 -2.02
N LYS A 223 15.30 3.02 -2.34
CA LYS A 223 15.78 3.84 -3.46
C LYS A 223 17.27 4.18 -3.31
N GLN A 224 17.71 4.65 -2.14
CA GLN A 224 19.12 4.97 -1.89
C GLN A 224 20.03 3.74 -2.00
N GLU A 225 19.58 2.60 -1.47
CA GLU A 225 20.33 1.34 -1.59
C GLU A 225 20.47 0.92 -3.06
N LEU A 226 19.39 1.02 -3.83
CA LEU A 226 19.40 0.67 -5.25
C LEU A 226 20.33 1.57 -6.07
N TYR A 227 20.37 2.88 -5.79
CA TYR A 227 21.32 3.80 -6.43
C TYR A 227 22.76 3.41 -6.12
N THR A 228 23.06 3.09 -4.86
CA THR A 228 24.41 2.68 -4.41
C THR A 228 24.85 1.39 -5.11
N ILE A 229 23.97 0.39 -5.23
CA ILE A 229 24.27 -0.86 -5.94
C ILE A 229 24.53 -0.59 -7.43
N THR A 230 23.69 0.25 -8.05
CA THR A 230 23.78 0.56 -9.47
C THR A 230 25.08 1.31 -9.80
N GLU A 231 25.44 2.28 -8.97
CA GLU A 231 26.69 3.04 -9.08
C GLU A 231 27.90 2.10 -8.95
N ASN A 232 27.94 1.24 -7.93
CA ASN A 232 29.01 0.25 -7.74
C ASN A 232 29.13 -0.73 -8.91
N GLN A 233 28.01 -1.18 -9.49
CA GLN A 233 28.03 -2.03 -10.69
C GLN A 233 28.60 -1.30 -11.91
N SER A 234 28.26 -0.02 -12.09
CA SER A 234 28.78 0.79 -13.19
C SER A 234 30.28 1.03 -13.06
N LEU A 235 30.77 1.31 -11.85
CA LEU A 235 32.19 1.45 -11.53
C LEU A 235 32.95 0.14 -11.79
N ASN A 236 32.44 -0.99 -11.29
CA ASN A 236 33.07 -2.30 -11.52
C ASN A 236 33.18 -2.62 -13.01
N LYS A 237 32.13 -2.33 -13.79
CA LYS A 237 32.16 -2.53 -15.24
C LYS A 237 33.22 -1.65 -15.92
N PHE A 238 33.31 -0.38 -15.53
CA PHE A 238 34.32 0.55 -16.03
C PHE A 238 35.76 0.07 -15.73
N TYR A 239 36.01 -0.43 -14.51
CA TYR A 239 37.31 -0.98 -14.15
C TYR A 239 37.65 -2.23 -14.98
N LEU A 240 36.70 -3.15 -15.16
CA LEU A 240 36.89 -4.35 -15.99
C LEU A 240 37.23 -3.99 -17.45
N GLU A 241 36.50 -3.05 -18.05
CA GLU A 241 36.79 -2.58 -19.42
C GLU A 241 38.18 -1.93 -19.52
N LYS A 242 38.59 -1.17 -18.50
CA LYS A 242 39.92 -0.55 -18.45
C LYS A 242 41.04 -1.59 -18.33
N THR A 243 40.86 -2.62 -17.51
CA THR A 243 41.84 -3.71 -17.35
C THR A 243 41.97 -4.53 -18.64
N ASP A 244 40.87 -4.83 -19.33
CA ASP A 244 40.89 -5.55 -20.61
C ASP A 244 41.63 -4.76 -21.70
N HIS A 245 41.46 -3.43 -21.74
CA HIS A 245 42.20 -2.57 -22.66
C HIS A 245 43.70 -2.55 -22.37
N GLN A 246 44.10 -2.53 -21.09
CA GLN A 246 45.51 -2.59 -20.72
C GLN A 246 46.15 -3.94 -21.09
N ASN A 247 45.45 -5.04 -20.83
CA ASN A 247 45.94 -6.39 -21.17
C ASN A 247 46.13 -6.55 -22.68
N LYS A 248 45.17 -6.12 -23.51
CA LYS A 248 45.30 -6.13 -24.98
C LYS A 248 46.43 -5.24 -25.49
N SER A 249 46.73 -4.14 -24.80
CA SER A 249 47.85 -3.27 -25.17
C SER A 249 49.23 -3.91 -24.90
N ASN A 250 49.30 -4.78 -23.88
CA ASN A 250 50.52 -5.49 -23.50
C ASN A 250 50.77 -6.72 -24.38
N GLU A 251 49.73 -7.40 -24.88
CA GLU A 251 49.87 -8.52 -25.83
C GLU A 251 50.38 -8.10 -27.22
N ASN A 252 50.20 -6.82 -27.59
CA ASN A 252 50.65 -6.28 -28.88
C ASN A 252 52.06 -5.67 -28.84
N ARG A 253 52.79 -5.81 -27.74
CA ARG A 253 54.20 -5.40 -27.59
C ARG A 253 55.10 -6.61 -27.48
#